data_AF-A0A520AFU5-F1
#
_entry.id   AF-A0A520AFU5-F1
#
_cell.length_a   1.000
_cell.length_b   1.000
_cell.length_c   1.000
_cell.angle_alpha   90.00
_cell.angle_beta   90.00
_cell.angle_gamma   90.00
#
_symmetry.space_group_name_H-M   'P 1'
#
loop_
_entity.id
_entity.type
_entity.pdbx_description
1 polymer ?
#
loop_
_entity_poly.entity_id
_entity_poly.type
_entity_poly.pdbx_seq_one_letter_code
_entity_poly.pdbx_strand_id
1 'polypeptide(L)'
;MLRTTFSNNNLLTTIYFYESNDKRVLIAGTIFSMTACTKDDGLKLQAHNENRMMDSMHAMMARMEAMPMTNDPEIDFPKMMIMHHQGAINMGNVQIQEGKNDSLKRFSRKMIDA
;
A
#
# COMPACT_ATOMS: atom_id res chain seq x y z
N MET A 1 6.77 43.34 29.37
CA MET A 1 6.82 42.10 28.57
C MET A 1 6.97 42.49 27.10
N LEU A 2 8.17 42.39 26.54
CA LEU A 2 8.41 42.65 25.12
C LEU A 2 8.38 41.30 24.38
N ARG A 3 7.39 41.13 23.50
CA ARG A 3 7.27 39.96 22.63
C ARG A 3 7.85 40.33 21.27
N THR A 4 8.98 39.74 20.93
CA THR A 4 9.51 39.76 19.56
C THR A 4 9.28 38.40 18.93
N THR A 5 8.60 38.39 17.78
CA THR A 5 8.32 37.16 17.03
C THR A 5 9.21 37.20 15.79
N PHE A 6 10.05 36.19 15.60
CA PHE A 6 10.84 36.05 14.39
C PHE A 6 10.34 34.83 13.62
N SER A 7 10.02 35.01 12.35
CA SER A 7 9.53 33.95 11.46
C SER A 7 10.53 33.78 10.33
N ASN A 8 11.13 32.60 10.23
CA ASN A 8 11.78 32.18 9.00
C ASN A 8 11.57 30.66 8.82
N ASN A 9 11.10 30.29 7.62
CA ASN A 9 10.82 28.94 7.12
C ASN A 9 10.50 27.89 8.19
N ASN A 10 9.21 27.87 8.56
CA ASN A 10 8.50 26.84 9.34
C ASN A 10 8.90 26.62 10.81
N LEU A 11 9.69 27.52 11.41
CA LEU A 11 9.90 27.52 12.87
C LEU A 11 9.36 28.81 13.49
N LEU A 12 8.30 28.67 14.30
CA LEU A 12 7.84 29.71 15.21
C LEU A 12 8.55 29.53 16.56
N THR A 13 9.74 30.12 16.68
CA THR A 13 10.46 30.16 17.94
C THR A 13 9.93 31.33 18.76
N THR A 14 9.08 31.04 19.75
CA THR A 14 8.66 32.05 20.74
C THR A 14 9.61 31.98 21.92
N ILE A 15 10.51 32.95 22.02
CA ILE A 15 11.44 33.07 23.15
C ILE A 15 10.73 33.87 24.24
N TYR A 16 10.48 33.24 25.39
CA TYR A 16 10.05 33.94 26.59
C TYR A 16 11.28 34.36 27.39
N PHE A 17 11.62 35.65 27.38
CA PHE A 17 12.59 36.21 28.31
C PHE A 17 11.89 36.44 29.65
N TYR A 18 12.24 35.63 30.63
CA TYR A 18 11.81 35.79 32.02
C TYR A 18 12.91 36.55 32.76
N GLU A 19 12.64 37.79 33.16
CA GLU A 19 13.55 38.58 34.00
C GLU A 19 13.31 38.18 35.46
N SER A 20 14.23 37.40 36.01
CA SER A 20 14.15 36.86 37.36
C SER A 20 15.00 37.69 38.32
N ASN A 21 14.35 38.42 39.23
CA ASN A 21 14.89 38.67 40.55
C ASN A 21 14.49 37.48 41.43
N ASP A 22 15.46 36.97 42.17
CA ASP A 22 15.39 35.92 43.19
C ASP A 22 15.40 34.42 42.78
N LYS A 23 16.62 33.87 42.94
CA LYS A 23 17.01 32.64 43.66
C LYS A 23 16.05 31.44 43.61
N ARG A 24 16.60 30.36 43.05
CA ARG A 24 16.33 28.92 43.28
C ARG A 24 15.49 28.22 42.22
N VAL A 25 15.85 26.94 42.06
CA VAL A 25 15.21 25.86 41.31
C VAL A 25 15.64 25.70 39.85
N LEU A 26 16.78 25.03 39.67
CA LEU A 26 17.12 24.32 38.44
C LEU A 26 16.16 23.12 38.28
N ILE A 27 14.98 23.35 37.70
CA ILE A 27 14.20 22.26 37.10
C ILE A 27 14.70 22.09 35.68
N ALA A 28 15.62 21.15 35.48
CA ALA A 28 15.95 20.63 34.16
C ALA A 28 14.75 19.82 33.65
N GLY A 29 13.70 20.53 33.23
CA GLY A 29 12.54 19.95 32.57
C GLY A 29 12.93 19.58 31.14
N THR A 30 13.31 18.31 30.94
CA THR A 30 13.41 17.73 29.61
C THR A 30 12.00 17.61 29.04
N ILE A 31 11.60 18.59 28.22
CA ILE A 31 10.38 18.52 27.43
C ILE A 31 10.58 17.42 26.38
N PHE A 32 9.96 16.25 26.60
CA PHE A 32 9.81 15.22 25.59
C PHE A 32 8.76 15.69 24.57
N SER A 33 9.20 16.46 23.57
CA SER A 33 8.34 16.81 22.43
C SER A 33 8.10 15.56 21.59
N MET A 34 6.87 15.04 21.63
CA MET A 34 6.41 14.05 20.66
C MET A 34 6.26 14.74 19.30
N THR A 35 7.30 14.68 18.48
CA THR A 35 7.20 15.01 17.07
C THR A 35 6.29 13.98 16.40
N ALA A 36 5.07 14.37 16.06
CA ALA A 36 4.20 13.57 15.22
C ALA A 36 4.83 13.46 13.82
N CYS A 37 5.41 12.31 13.50
CA CYS A 37 5.87 12.02 12.15
C CYS A 37 4.64 11.78 11.27
N THR A 38 4.33 12.71 10.36
CA THR A 38 3.59 12.34 9.15
C THR A 38 4.59 11.59 8.28
N LYS A 39 4.50 10.25 8.23
CA LYS A 39 5.20 9.53 7.18
C LYS A 39 4.41 9.73 5.89
N ASP A 40 4.90 10.60 5.02
CA ASP A 40 4.62 10.61 3.60
C ASP A 40 5.35 9.44 2.96
N ASP A 41 4.88 8.22 3.25
CA ASP A 41 5.30 7.03 2.51
C ASP A 41 4.94 7.30 1.05
N GLY A 42 5.93 7.49 0.18
CA GLY A 42 5.75 7.77 -1.25
C GLY A 42 5.07 6.61 -2.00
N LEU A 43 3.85 6.26 -1.58
CA LEU A 43 3.05 5.15 -2.05
C LEU A 43 2.57 5.52 -3.45
N LYS A 44 3.20 4.91 -4.44
CA LYS A 44 2.76 5.04 -5.83
C LYS A 44 1.47 4.25 -5.99
N LEU A 45 0.33 4.93 -5.93
CA LEU A 45 -0.95 4.40 -6.36
C LEU A 45 -0.84 4.04 -7.85
N GLN A 46 -0.90 2.75 -8.14
CA GLN A 46 -1.05 2.25 -9.50
C GLN A 46 -2.53 2.36 -9.89
N ALA A 47 -2.84 2.89 -11.07
CA ALA A 47 -4.22 2.91 -11.50
C ALA A 47 -4.72 1.49 -11.76
N HIS A 48 -6.01 1.25 -11.50
CA HIS A 48 -6.63 -0.07 -11.50
C HIS A 48 -6.44 -0.85 -12.82
N ASN A 49 -6.32 -0.17 -13.97
CA ASN A 49 -6.19 -0.80 -15.29
C ASN A 49 -4.80 -0.59 -15.93
N GLU A 50 -3.80 -0.15 -15.17
CA GLU A 50 -2.47 0.16 -15.69
C GLU A 50 -1.45 -0.98 -15.49
N ASN A 51 -1.92 -2.21 -15.27
CA ASN A 51 -1.02 -3.35 -15.14
C ASN A 51 -1.60 -4.62 -15.79
N ARG A 52 -0.70 -5.46 -16.30
CA ARG A 52 -1.04 -6.72 -17.00
C ARG A 52 -1.69 -7.76 -16.09
N MET A 53 -1.52 -7.63 -14.77
CA MET A 53 -2.18 -8.49 -13.79
C MET A 53 -3.70 -8.23 -13.81
N MET A 54 -4.10 -6.97 -13.78
CA MET A 54 -5.49 -6.55 -13.79
C MET A 54 -6.15 -6.82 -15.15
N ASP A 55 -5.42 -6.68 -16.25
CA ASP A 55 -5.91 -7.10 -17.58
C ASP A 55 -6.25 -8.59 -17.62
N SER A 56 -5.38 -9.43 -17.05
CA SER A 56 -5.60 -10.88 -16.96
C SER A 56 -6.81 -11.22 -16.08
N MET A 57 -7.00 -10.45 -15.00
CA MET A 57 -8.15 -10.59 -14.10
C MET A 57 -9.46 -10.19 -14.77
N HIS A 58 -9.52 -9.02 -15.40
CA HIS A 58 -10.72 -8.60 -16.14
C HIS A 58 -11.08 -9.60 -17.24
N ALA A 59 -10.09 -10.11 -17.97
CA ALA A 59 -10.33 -11.09 -19.02
C ALA A 59 -10.87 -12.43 -18.48
N MET A 60 -10.49 -12.85 -17.28
CA MET A 60 -11.06 -14.06 -16.66
C MET A 60 -12.48 -13.79 -16.14
N MET A 61 -12.68 -12.67 -15.45
CA MET A 61 -13.98 -12.27 -14.90
C MET A 61 -15.03 -12.11 -16.01
N ALA A 62 -14.69 -11.42 -17.10
CA ALA A 62 -15.60 -11.24 -18.23
C ALA A 62 -16.02 -12.56 -18.88
N ARG A 63 -15.11 -13.56 -18.95
CA ARG A 63 -15.44 -14.90 -19.45
C ARG A 63 -16.36 -15.66 -18.50
N MET A 64 -16.12 -15.55 -17.20
CA MET A 64 -16.93 -16.20 -16.17
C MET A 64 -18.34 -15.58 -16.11
N GLU A 65 -18.46 -14.27 -16.23
CA GLU A 65 -19.74 -13.55 -16.28
C GLU A 65 -20.54 -13.88 -17.56
N ALA A 66 -19.86 -14.04 -18.70
CA ALA A 66 -20.50 -14.39 -19.96
C ALA A 66 -20.91 -15.87 -20.08
N MET A 67 -20.56 -16.71 -19.11
CA MET A 67 -20.89 -18.14 -19.16
C MET A 67 -22.39 -18.38 -18.96
N PRO A 68 -23.07 -19.07 -19.89
CA PRO A 68 -24.45 -19.49 -19.66
C PRO A 68 -24.51 -20.60 -18.61
N MET A 69 -25.29 -20.37 -17.55
CA MET A 69 -25.53 -21.35 -16.49
C MET A 69 -26.57 -22.36 -16.93
N THR A 70 -26.31 -23.64 -16.64
CA THR A 70 -27.23 -24.74 -16.94
C THR A 70 -28.12 -25.11 -15.75
N ASN A 71 -27.85 -24.54 -14.57
CA ASN A 71 -28.44 -24.89 -13.27
C ASN A 71 -28.12 -26.33 -12.82
N ASP A 72 -27.12 -26.96 -13.45
CA ASP A 72 -26.57 -28.24 -13.04
C ASP A 72 -25.15 -28.02 -12.48
N PRO A 73 -24.95 -28.18 -11.15
CA PRO A 73 -23.63 -28.02 -10.53
C PRO A 73 -22.55 -28.92 -11.13
N GLU A 74 -22.91 -30.13 -11.57
CA GLU A 74 -21.95 -31.09 -12.15
C GLU A 74 -21.43 -30.64 -13.52
N ILE A 75 -22.14 -29.73 -14.18
CA ILE A 75 -21.75 -29.13 -15.45
C ILE A 75 -21.12 -27.75 -15.23
N ASP A 76 -21.75 -26.93 -14.40
CA ASP A 76 -21.38 -25.53 -14.24
C ASP A 76 -20.10 -25.37 -13.40
N PHE A 77 -19.91 -26.19 -12.35
CA PHE A 77 -18.72 -26.11 -11.51
C PHE A 77 -17.42 -26.42 -12.28
N PRO A 78 -17.28 -27.55 -13.02
CA PRO A 78 -16.05 -27.81 -13.76
C PRO A 78 -15.75 -26.75 -14.82
N LYS A 79 -16.80 -26.27 -15.50
CA LYS A 79 -16.72 -25.19 -16.48
C LYS A 79 -16.18 -23.89 -15.89
N MET A 80 -16.70 -23.48 -14.73
CA MET A 80 -16.18 -22.33 -13.99
C MET A 80 -14.73 -22.55 -13.56
N MET A 81 -14.40 -23.74 -13.05
CA MET A 81 -13.04 -24.05 -12.59
C MET A 81 -12.02 -24.03 -13.72
N ILE A 82 -12.37 -24.51 -14.91
CA ILE A 82 -11.49 -24.41 -16.09
C ILE A 82 -11.12 -22.94 -16.37
N MET A 83 -12.11 -22.04 -16.39
CA MET A 83 -11.85 -20.61 -16.64
C MET A 83 -11.07 -19.94 -15.51
N HIS A 84 -11.41 -20.26 -14.25
CA HIS A 84 -10.72 -19.74 -13.08
C HIS A 84 -9.24 -20.16 -13.06
N HIS A 85 -8.96 -21.45 -13.28
CA HIS A 85 -7.59 -21.98 -13.37
C HIS A 85 -6.83 -21.38 -14.56
N GLN A 86 -7.46 -21.20 -15.72
CA GLN A 86 -6.81 -20.53 -16.84
C GLN A 86 -6.43 -19.07 -16.50
N GLY A 87 -7.28 -18.36 -15.74
CA GLY A 87 -6.96 -17.04 -15.20
C GLY A 87 -5.75 -17.07 -14.27
N ALA A 88 -5.68 -18.07 -13.37
CA ALA A 88 -4.54 -18.26 -12.48
C ALA A 88 -3.24 -18.54 -13.24
N ILE A 89 -3.28 -19.35 -14.30
CA ILE A 89 -2.12 -19.60 -15.18
C ILE A 89 -1.66 -18.30 -15.85
N ASN A 90 -2.60 -17.50 -16.38
CA ASN A 90 -2.27 -16.24 -17.03
C ASN A 90 -1.60 -15.25 -16.05
N MET A 91 -2.16 -15.09 -14.85
CA MET A 91 -1.57 -14.27 -13.79
C MET A 91 -0.21 -14.77 -13.33
N GLY A 92 -0.06 -16.09 -13.15
CA GLY A 92 1.20 -16.72 -12.80
C GLY A 92 2.28 -16.39 -13.82
N ASN A 93 1.95 -16.42 -15.11
CA ASN A 93 2.84 -16.02 -16.19
C ASN A 93 3.20 -14.53 -16.14
N VAL A 94 2.26 -13.64 -15.81
CA VAL A 94 2.55 -12.21 -15.58
C VAL A 94 3.56 -12.04 -14.43
N GLN A 95 3.36 -12.73 -13.30
CA GLN A 95 4.28 -12.69 -12.17
C GLN A 95 5.67 -13.24 -12.54
N ILE A 96 5.77 -14.27 -13.39
CA ILE A 96 7.04 -14.80 -13.88
C ILE A 96 7.74 -13.82 -14.85
N GLN A 97 7.00 -13.04 -15.62
CA GLN A 97 7.58 -12.10 -16.58
C GLN A 97 7.99 -10.78 -15.89
N GLU A 98 7.11 -10.20 -15.09
CA GLU A 98 7.24 -8.83 -14.57
C GLU A 98 7.62 -8.76 -13.08
N GLY A 99 7.45 -9.87 -12.36
CA GLY A 99 7.75 -9.95 -10.94
C GLY A 99 9.24 -9.75 -10.66
N LYS A 100 9.51 -8.99 -9.59
CA LYS A 100 10.88 -8.68 -9.12
C LYS A 100 11.43 -9.68 -8.10
N ASN A 101 10.56 -10.39 -7.39
CA ASN A 101 10.95 -11.31 -6.32
C ASN A 101 11.06 -12.74 -6.86
N ASP A 102 12.28 -13.29 -6.89
CA ASP A 102 12.53 -14.63 -7.43
C ASP A 102 11.82 -15.75 -6.68
N SER A 103 11.59 -15.60 -5.37
CA SER A 103 10.82 -16.56 -4.59
C SER A 103 9.38 -16.62 -5.08
N LEU A 104 8.76 -15.46 -5.32
CA LEU A 104 7.41 -15.38 -5.87
C LEU A 104 7.35 -15.95 -7.29
N LYS A 105 8.36 -15.70 -8.13
CA LYS A 105 8.41 -16.30 -9.49
C LYS A 105 8.48 -17.82 -9.44
N ARG A 106 9.29 -18.39 -8.53
CA ARG A 106 9.36 -19.85 -8.33
C ARG A 106 8.04 -20.41 -7.83
N PHE A 107 7.37 -19.72 -6.91
CA PHE A 107 6.06 -20.11 -6.42
C PHE A 107 5.02 -20.09 -7.56
N SER A 108 5.00 -19.05 -8.40
CA SER A 108 4.10 -18.99 -9.55
C SER A 108 4.31 -20.14 -10.55
N ARG A 109 5.56 -20.56 -10.80
CA ARG A 109 5.81 -21.76 -11.63
C ARG A 109 5.19 -23.01 -11.01
N LYS A 110 5.39 -23.22 -9.71
CA LYS A 110 4.79 -24.36 -9.00
C LYS A 110 3.26 -24.36 -9.07
N MET A 111 2.62 -23.20 -9.05
CA MET A 111 1.17 -23.10 -9.22
C MET A 111 0.69 -23.43 -10.64
N ILE A 112 1.52 -23.18 -11.66
CA ILE A 112 1.20 -23.48 -13.06
C ILE A 112 1.39 -24.97 -13.36
N ASP A 113 2.40 -25.60 -12.74
CA ASP A 113 2.76 -27.00 -12.98
C ASP A 113 1.90 -28.01 -12.19
N ALA A 114 1.08 -27.53 -11.24
CA ALA A 114 0.22 -28.35 -10.37
C ALA A 114 -1.14 -28.65 -11.03
#